data_AF-A0A5N1I662-F1
#
_entry.id   AF-A0A5N1I662-F1
#
_cell.length_a   1.000
_cell.length_b   1.000
_cell.length_c   1.000
_cell.angle_alpha   90.00
_cell.angle_beta   90.00
_cell.angle_gamma   90.00
#
_symmetry.space_group_name_H-M   'P 1'
#
loop_
_entity.id
_entity.type
_entity.pdbx_description
1 polymer ?
#
loop_
_entity_poly.entity_id
_entity_poly.type
_entity_poly.pdbx_seq_one_letter_code
_entity_poly.pdbx_strand_id
1 'polypeptide(L)'
;MDKKEKTLVAKLEEYAEENGISCVWLDDANPKYIPVSFPEDRAVFMNSNWEYQELNLFALAYEIECVLHKSSSVKELNAYAEELIQAI
;
A
#
# COMPACT_ATOMS: atom_id res chain seq x y z
N MET A 1 -11.64 -7.26 6.87
CA MET A 1 -11.39 -7.37 5.42
C MET A 1 -12.30 -8.41 4.79
N ASP A 2 -13.16 -7.99 3.86
CA ASP A 2 -14.05 -8.91 3.12
C ASP A 2 -13.30 -9.68 2.02
N LYS A 3 -13.96 -10.64 1.35
CA LYS A 3 -13.32 -11.47 0.32
C LYS A 3 -12.86 -10.67 -0.91
N LYS A 4 -13.62 -9.66 -1.32
CA LYS A 4 -13.30 -8.83 -2.49
C LYS A 4 -12.08 -7.96 -2.20
N GLU A 5 -12.04 -7.36 -1.02
CA GLU A 5 -10.92 -6.56 -0.54
C GLU A 5 -9.63 -7.38 -0.45
N LYS A 6 -9.70 -8.62 0.08
CA LYS A 6 -8.56 -9.55 0.06
C LYS A 6 -8.03 -9.82 -1.35
N THR A 7 -8.92 -10.00 -2.33
CA THR A 7 -8.52 -10.21 -3.72
C THR A 7 -7.82 -8.97 -4.29
N LEU A 8 -8.32 -7.77 -4.01
CA LEU A 8 -7.71 -6.53 -4.51
C LEU A 8 -6.35 -6.26 -3.85
N VAL A 9 -6.22 -6.52 -2.55
CA VAL A 9 -4.92 -6.44 -1.86
C VAL A 9 -3.90 -7.40 -2.49
N ALA A 10 -4.26 -8.65 -2.75
CA ALA A 10 -3.36 -9.61 -3.39
C ALA A 10 -2.91 -9.15 -4.80
N LYS A 11 -3.81 -8.51 -5.57
CA LYS A 11 -3.46 -7.94 -6.87
C LYS A 11 -2.51 -6.75 -6.76
N LEU A 12 -2.65 -5.92 -5.72
CA LEU A 12 -1.70 -4.83 -5.45
C LEU A 12 -0.33 -5.37 -5.08
N GLU A 13 -0.26 -6.45 -4.30
CA GLU A 13 0.99 -7.12 -3.96
C GLU A 13 1.67 -7.70 -5.21
N GLU A 14 0.91 -8.33 -6.11
CA GLU A 14 1.41 -8.80 -7.40
C GLU A 14 1.92 -7.63 -8.26
N TYR A 15 1.14 -6.55 -8.38
CA TYR A 15 1.55 -5.34 -9.09
C TYR A 15 2.84 -4.73 -8.49
N ALA A 16 2.96 -4.69 -7.16
CA ALA A 16 4.15 -4.22 -6.47
C ALA A 16 5.36 -5.11 -6.80
N GLU A 17 5.20 -6.42 -6.75
CA GLU A 17 6.25 -7.39 -7.08
C GLU A 17 6.72 -7.25 -8.53
N GLU A 18 5.80 -7.11 -9.50
CA GLU A 18 6.11 -6.87 -10.91
C GLU A 18 6.91 -5.58 -11.12
N ASN A 19 6.67 -4.57 -10.28
CA ASN A 19 7.43 -3.33 -10.25
C ASN A 19 8.68 -3.42 -9.38
N GLY A 20 9.04 -4.58 -8.81
CA GLY A 20 10.20 -4.74 -7.95
C GLY A 20 10.08 -3.96 -6.64
N ILE A 21 8.89 -3.95 -6.05
CA ILE A 21 8.57 -3.35 -4.74
C ILE A 21 8.23 -4.48 -3.77
N SER A 22 8.88 -4.51 -2.62
CA SER A 22 8.62 -5.51 -1.59
C SER A 22 7.52 -5.03 -0.64
N CYS A 23 6.41 -5.76 -0.58
CA CYS A 23 5.35 -5.53 0.42
C CYS A 23 5.55 -6.44 1.62
N VAL A 24 5.70 -5.86 2.81
CA VAL A 24 5.95 -6.58 4.07
C VAL A 24 4.82 -6.29 5.04
N TRP A 25 4.07 -7.32 5.42
CA TRP A 25 3.06 -7.22 6.47
C TRP A 25 3.70 -7.50 7.84
N LEU A 26 3.77 -6.45 8.65
CA LEU A 26 4.20 -6.55 10.03
C LEU A 26 3.03 -7.03 10.90
N ASP A 27 3.34 -7.95 11.82
CA ASP A 27 2.44 -8.33 12.91
C ASP A 27 2.88 -7.57 14.17
N ASP A 28 2.66 -6.24 14.16
CA ASP A 28 2.95 -5.37 15.30
C ASP A 28 1.73 -5.31 16.23
N ALA A 29 1.95 -5.45 17.54
CA ALA A 29 0.89 -5.33 18.53
C ALA A 29 0.36 -3.90 18.68
N ASN A 30 1.06 -2.89 18.15
CA ASN A 30 0.63 -1.50 18.18
C ASN A 30 -0.23 -1.13 16.96
N PRO A 31 -1.55 -0.96 17.13
CA PRO A 31 -2.46 -0.65 16.02
C PRO A 31 -2.28 0.77 15.47
N LYS A 32 -1.51 1.63 16.15
CA LYS A 32 -1.26 3.02 15.74
C LYS A 32 -0.09 3.16 14.76
N TYR A 33 0.67 2.09 14.52
CA TYR A 33 1.76 2.15 13.55
C TYR A 33 1.15 2.21 12.14
N ILE A 34 1.35 3.34 11.48
CA ILE A 34 0.82 3.61 10.14
C ILE A 34 1.64 2.89 9.08
N PRO A 35 1.01 2.42 7.99
CA PRO A 35 1.73 1.97 6.80
C PRO A 35 2.74 3.02 6.32
N VAL A 36 3.87 2.55 5.81
CA VAL A 36 4.96 3.42 5.36
C VAL A 36 5.77 2.78 4.25
N SER A 37 6.24 3.60 3.32
CA SER A 37 7.17 3.22 2.26
C SER A 37 8.60 3.71 2.53
N PHE A 38 9.56 2.95 2.00
CA PHE A 38 10.97 3.32 1.89
C PHE A 38 11.34 3.29 0.41
N PRO A 39 11.21 4.42 -0.30
CA PRO A 39 11.39 4.44 -1.75
C PRO A 39 12.79 4.04 -2.22
N GLU A 40 13.83 4.28 -1.41
CA GLU A 40 15.23 3.92 -1.69
C GLU A 40 15.42 2.40 -1.72
N ASP A 41 14.79 1.71 -0.77
CA ASP A 41 14.84 0.26 -0.62
C ASP A 41 13.73 -0.44 -1.44
N ARG A 42 12.87 0.35 -2.11
CA ARG A 42 11.67 -0.11 -2.81
C ARG A 42 10.82 -1.05 -1.95
N ALA A 43 10.54 -0.63 -0.72
CA ALA A 43 9.79 -1.44 0.24
C ALA A 43 8.56 -0.68 0.77
N VAL A 44 7.48 -1.41 1.03
CA VAL A 44 6.26 -0.96 1.69
C VAL A 44 6.04 -1.83 2.92
N PHE A 45 5.87 -1.22 4.08
CA PHE A 45 5.57 -1.90 5.33
C PHE A 45 4.12 -1.62 5.71
N MET A 46 3.32 -2.68 5.73
CA MET A 46 1.93 -2.66 6.16
C MET A 46 1.83 -3.16 7.60
N ASN A 47 0.82 -2.70 8.35
CA ASN A 47 0.55 -3.18 9.70
C ASN A 47 -0.74 -4.03 9.69
N SER A 48 -0.61 -5.33 9.99
CA SER A 48 -1.73 -6.26 10.00
C SER A 48 -2.78 -5.92 11.07
N ASN A 49 -2.37 -5.24 12.14
CA ASN A 49 -3.22 -4.83 13.26
C ASN A 49 -3.58 -3.34 13.22
N TRP A 50 -3.35 -2.65 12.10
CA TRP A 50 -3.62 -1.21 11.98
C TRP A 50 -5.06 -0.86 12.38
N GLU A 51 -5.25 0.23 13.12
CA GLU A 51 -6.58 0.61 13.64
C GLU A 51 -7.59 0.97 12.54
N TYR A 52 -7.11 1.30 11.34
CA TYR A 52 -7.91 1.65 10.16
C TYR A 52 -7.85 0.55 9.09
N GLN A 53 -8.14 -0.70 9.47
CA GLN A 53 -8.03 -1.86 8.57
C GLN A 53 -8.86 -1.70 7.29
N GLU A 54 -9.97 -0.97 7.33
CA GLU A 54 -10.83 -0.64 6.18
C GLU A 54 -10.14 0.23 5.12
N LEU A 55 -9.02 0.86 5.48
CA LEU A 55 -8.19 1.66 4.58
C LEU A 55 -6.98 0.89 4.06
N ASN A 56 -6.79 -0.38 4.43
CA ASN A 56 -5.61 -1.17 4.03
C ASN A 56 -5.39 -1.21 2.52
N LEU A 57 -6.47 -1.36 1.75
CA LEU A 57 -6.39 -1.36 0.29
C LEU A 57 -5.82 -0.04 -0.24
N PHE A 58 -6.38 1.08 0.24
CA PHE A 58 -5.95 2.41 -0.18
C PHE A 58 -4.53 2.71 0.30
N ALA A 59 -4.21 2.39 1.55
CA ALA A 59 -2.89 2.61 2.12
C ALA A 59 -1.81 1.83 1.36
N LEU A 60 -2.06 0.57 1.02
CA LEU A 60 -1.12 -0.21 0.22
C LEU A 60 -0.89 0.42 -1.16
N ALA A 61 -1.97 0.79 -1.87
CA ALA A 61 -1.86 1.46 -3.17
C ALA A 61 -1.08 2.78 -3.06
N TYR A 62 -1.41 3.61 -2.06
CA TYR A 62 -0.74 4.87 -1.80
C TYR A 62 0.75 4.70 -1.54
N GLU A 63 1.14 3.76 -0.69
CA GLU A 63 2.56 3.52 -0.38
C GLU A 63 3.33 2.93 -1.56
N ILE A 64 2.69 2.11 -2.42
CA ILE A 64 3.27 1.68 -3.70
C ILE A 64 3.57 2.90 -4.59
N GLU A 65 2.60 3.80 -4.73
CA GLU A 65 2.76 5.02 -5.52
C GLU A 65 3.81 5.97 -4.93
N CYS A 66 3.96 6.04 -3.61
CA CYS A 66 5.07 6.76 -2.96
C CYS A 66 6.44 6.23 -3.39
N VAL A 67 6.58 4.91 -3.55
CA VAL A 67 7.83 4.29 -4.03
C VAL A 67 8.08 4.63 -5.50
N LEU A 68 7.03 4.61 -6.34
CA LEU A 68 7.11 4.89 -7.78
C LEU A 68 7.34 6.38 -8.08
N HIS A 69 6.75 7.27 -7.28
CA HIS A 69 6.66 8.70 -7.53
C HIS A 69 7.26 9.54 -6.39
N LYS A 70 8.52 9.28 -6.04
CA LYS A 70 9.26 9.86 -4.89
C LYS A 70 9.18 11.39 -4.69
N SER A 71 8.92 12.14 -5.76
CA SER A 71 8.90 13.62 -5.73
C SER A 71 7.52 14.22 -5.97
N SER A 72 6.46 13.40 -5.92
CA SER A 72 5.09 13.83 -6.14
C SER A 72 4.47 14.42 -4.89
N SER A 73 3.50 15.31 -5.10
CA SER A 73 2.69 15.87 -4.03
C SER A 73 1.70 14.83 -3.49
N VAL A 74 1.25 15.02 -2.25
CA VAL A 74 0.20 14.19 -1.62
C VAL A 74 -1.06 14.10 -2.49
N LYS A 75 -1.41 15.20 -3.18
CA LYS A 75 -2.59 15.22 -4.06
C LYS A 75 -2.42 14.30 -5.28
N GLU A 76 -1.23 14.28 -5.87
CA GLU A 76 -0.93 13.40 -7.01
C GLU A 76 -0.89 11.94 -6.57
N LEU A 77 -0.25 11.65 -5.43
CA LEU A 77 -0.18 10.30 -4.87
C LEU A 77 -1.58 9.73 -4.55
N ASN A 78 -2.48 10.56 -4.01
CA ASN A 78 -3.88 10.14 -3.82
C ASN A 78 -4.56 9.80 -5.14
N ALA A 79 -4.36 10.62 -6.19
CA ALA A 79 -4.95 10.36 -7.50
C ALA A 79 -4.39 9.06 -8.11
N TYR A 80 -3.08 8.85 -8.04
CA TYR A 80 -2.45 7.62 -8.54
C TYR A 80 -2.95 6.38 -7.80
N ALA A 81 -3.09 6.45 -6.48
CA ALA A 81 -3.62 5.32 -5.69
C ALA A 81 -5.06 4.97 -6.08
N GLU A 82 -5.92 5.98 -6.30
CA GLU A 82 -7.30 5.76 -6.78
C GLU A 82 -7.33 5.18 -8.20
N GLU A 83 -6.48 5.69 -9.09
CA GLU A 83 -6.34 5.19 -10.47
C GLU A 83 -5.85 3.73 -10.49
N LEU A 84 -4.85 3.40 -9.66
CA LEU A 84 -4.31 2.06 -9.53
C LEU A 84 -5.39 1.08 -9.05
N ILE A 85 -6.15 1.43 -8.00
CA ILE A 85 -7.24 0.60 -7.49
C ILE A 85 -8.34 0.35 -8.54
N GLN A 86 -8.60 1.34 -9.41
CA GLN A 86 -9.58 1.20 -10.49
C GLN A 86 -9.05 0.35 -11.66
N ALA A 87 -7.73 0.28 -11.84
CA ALA A 87 -7.10 -0.45 -12.94
C ALA A 87 -6.95 -1.96 -12.68
N ILE A 88 -6.95 -2.38 -11.41
CA ILE A 88 -6.71 -3.79 -11.00
C ILE A 88 -7.98 -4.65 -10.87
#